data_AF-A0A3D0S8K7-F1
#
_entry.id   AF-A0A3D0S8K7-F1
#
_cell.length_a   1.000
_cell.length_b   1.000
_cell.length_c   1.000
_cell.angle_alpha   90.00
_cell.angle_beta   90.00
_cell.angle_gamma   90.00
#
_symmetry.space_group_name_H-M   'P 1'
#
loop_
_entity.id
_entity.type
_entity.pdbx_description
1 polymer ?
#
loop_
_entity_poly.entity_id
_entity_poly.type
_entity_poly.pdbx_seq_one_letter_code
_entity_poly.pdbx_strand_id
1 'polypeptide(L)'
;MVLAAWFHDAVYDGERDAEERSAAWAEDALPAVVSADVVAEVARLVRLTETHTPDDGDVNGCALSDADLGILAAPIDRYEEYVAAVRREYA
;
A
#
# COMPACT_ATOMS: atom_id res chain seq x y z
N MET A 1 9.57 3.99 -4.39
CA MET A 1 9.09 2.68 -3.91
C MET A 1 9.22 2.47 -2.40
N VAL A 2 10.41 2.44 -1.77
CA VAL A 2 10.54 2.12 -0.32
C VAL A 2 9.69 3.02 0.59
N LEU A 3 9.65 4.34 0.32
CA LEU A 3 8.78 5.25 1.06
C LEU A 3 7.29 4.92 0.85
N ALA A 4 6.85 4.63 -0.38
CA ALA A 4 5.46 4.23 -0.63
C ALA A 4 5.10 2.94 0.11
N ALA A 5 5.99 1.95 0.12
CA ALA A 5 5.79 0.73 0.92
C ALA A 5 5.72 1.01 2.43
N TRP A 6 6.44 2.00 2.94
CA TRP A 6 6.31 2.41 4.35
C TRP A 6 4.99 3.13 4.62
N PHE A 7 4.50 3.92 3.64
CA PHE A 7 3.32 4.77 3.80
C PHE A 7 1.99 4.13 3.38
N HIS A 8 1.96 2.99 2.66
CA HIS A 8 0.70 2.50 2.05
C HIS A 8 -0.42 2.23 3.08
N ASP A 9 -0.10 1.56 4.20
CA ASP A 9 -1.01 1.28 5.31
C ASP A 9 -0.71 2.11 6.57
N ALA A 10 -0.20 3.32 6.36
CA ALA A 10 0.26 4.17 7.46
C ALA A 10 -0.91 4.68 8.31
N VAL A 11 -2.09 4.79 7.71
CA VAL A 11 -3.39 4.87 8.36
C VAL A 11 -4.11 3.54 8.14
N TYR A 12 -4.29 2.76 9.22
CA TYR A 12 -4.98 1.47 9.18
C TYR A 12 -6.01 1.41 10.31
N ASP A 13 -7.25 1.75 9.99
CA ASP A 13 -8.39 1.74 10.93
C ASP A 13 -9.62 1.01 10.39
N GLY A 14 -9.52 0.39 9.21
CA GLY A 14 -10.60 -0.37 8.57
C GLY A 14 -11.71 0.49 7.96
N GLU A 15 -11.56 1.81 7.96
CA GLU A 15 -12.50 2.72 7.32
C GLU A 15 -12.23 2.83 5.81
N ARG A 16 -13.25 3.25 5.08
CA ARG A 16 -13.11 3.61 3.66
C ARG A 16 -12.14 4.80 3.54
N ASP A 17 -11.38 4.84 2.45
CA ASP A 17 -10.42 5.92 2.15
C ASP A 17 -9.16 5.93 3.04
N ALA A 18 -8.78 4.78 3.61
CA ALA A 18 -7.54 4.64 4.39
C ALA A 18 -6.30 4.98 3.55
N GLU A 19 -6.28 4.52 2.30
CA GLU A 19 -5.20 4.73 1.33
C GLU A 19 -5.05 6.22 0.98
N GLU A 20 -6.17 6.94 0.80
CA GLU A 20 -6.12 8.39 0.56
C GLU A 20 -5.55 9.14 1.77
N ARG A 21 -5.94 8.75 2.99
CA ARG A 21 -5.41 9.39 4.21
C ARG A 21 -3.94 9.06 4.45
N SER A 22 -3.52 7.84 4.13
CA SER A 22 -2.11 7.43 4.10
C SER A 22 -1.31 8.28 3.09
N ALA A 23 -1.85 8.51 1.90
CA ALA A 23 -1.22 9.34 0.88
C ALA A 23 -1.13 10.81 1.31
N ALA A 24 -2.21 11.37 1.85
CA ALA A 24 -2.22 12.73 2.40
C ALA A 24 -1.20 12.88 3.53
N TRP A 25 -1.06 11.86 4.39
CA TRP A 25 -0.02 11.89 5.42
C TRP A 25 1.39 11.91 4.83
N ALA A 26 1.65 11.13 3.76
CA ALA A 26 2.93 11.19 3.06
C ALA A 26 3.21 12.58 2.46
N GLU A 27 2.18 13.23 1.87
CA GLU A 27 2.25 14.58 1.33
C GLU A 27 2.59 15.64 2.39
N ASP A 28 2.12 15.44 3.63
CA ASP A 28 2.43 16.32 4.76
C ASP A 28 3.82 16.06 5.36
N ALA A 29 4.22 14.79 5.47
CA ALA A 29 5.42 14.38 6.23
C ALA A 29 6.74 14.47 5.44
N LEU A 30 6.70 14.26 4.14
CA LEU A 30 7.89 14.12 3.28
C LEU A 30 8.51 15.42 2.71
N PRO A 31 7.82 16.57 2.55
CA PRO A 31 8.38 17.75 1.88
C PRO A 31 9.68 18.30 2.50
N ALA A 32 9.91 18.04 3.79
CA ALA A 32 11.12 18.50 4.49
C ALA A 32 12.37 17.64 4.22
N VAL A 33 12.21 16.44 3.61
CA VAL A 33 13.28 15.44 3.51
C VAL A 33 13.55 14.95 2.07
N VAL A 34 12.62 15.15 1.14
CA VAL A 34 12.75 14.72 -0.27
C VAL A 34 12.19 15.78 -1.23
N SER A 35 12.45 15.62 -2.53
CA SER A 35 11.92 16.53 -3.55
C SER A 35 10.41 16.35 -3.74
N ALA A 36 9.75 17.41 -4.22
CA ALA A 36 8.32 17.40 -4.51
C ALA A 36 7.91 16.26 -5.48
N ASP A 37 8.73 15.96 -6.49
CA ASP A 37 8.47 14.85 -7.43
C ASP A 37 8.44 13.49 -6.71
N VAL A 38 9.29 13.29 -5.70
CA VAL A 38 9.30 12.06 -4.90
C VAL A 38 8.08 12.00 -4.00
N VAL A 39 7.68 13.12 -3.39
CA VAL A 39 6.44 13.19 -2.59
C VAL A 39 5.24 12.81 -3.44
N ALA A 40 5.11 13.41 -4.63
CA ALA A 40 4.03 13.16 -5.56
C ALA A 40 3.99 11.68 -6.00
N GLU A 41 5.15 11.09 -6.32
CA GLU A 41 5.22 9.68 -6.70
C GLU A 41 4.87 8.75 -5.53
N VAL A 42 5.31 9.06 -4.30
CA VAL A 42 4.92 8.27 -3.11
C VAL A 42 3.41 8.32 -2.92
N ALA A 43 2.81 9.50 -2.93
CA ALA A 43 1.38 9.66 -2.73
C ALA A 43 0.56 9.00 -3.85
N ARG A 44 1.01 9.09 -5.11
CA ARG A 44 0.39 8.38 -6.25
C ARG A 44 0.43 6.86 -6.05
N LEU A 45 1.58 6.32 -5.66
CA LEU A 45 1.75 4.88 -5.44
C LEU A 45 0.94 4.38 -4.25
N VAL A 46 0.82 5.15 -3.18
CA VAL A 46 -0.05 4.81 -2.04
C VAL A 46 -1.51 4.77 -2.48
N ARG A 47 -2.01 5.77 -3.21
CA ARG A 47 -3.39 5.75 -3.74
C ARG A 47 -3.65 4.58 -4.69
N LEU A 48 -2.63 4.15 -5.44
CA LEU A 48 -2.75 3.01 -6.35
C LEU A 48 -3.09 1.70 -5.63
N THR A 49 -2.69 1.53 -4.35
CA THR A 49 -2.99 0.31 -3.58
C THR A 49 -4.46 0.18 -3.21
N GLU A 50 -5.32 1.17 -3.48
CA GLU A 50 -6.77 0.99 -3.35
C GLU A 50 -7.31 0.01 -4.40
N THR A 51 -6.69 -0.02 -5.60
CA THR A 51 -7.18 -0.80 -6.74
C THR A 51 -6.22 -1.88 -7.21
N HIS A 52 -4.94 -1.80 -6.81
CA HIS A 52 -3.85 -2.65 -7.27
C HIS A 52 -3.80 -2.86 -8.78
N THR A 53 -4.23 -1.85 -9.56
CA THR A 53 -4.33 -1.93 -11.02
C THR A 53 -3.38 -0.93 -11.68
N PRO A 54 -2.04 -1.16 -11.62
CA PRO A 54 -1.07 -0.34 -12.35
C PRO A 54 -1.20 -0.51 -13.86
N ASP A 55 -0.78 0.50 -14.61
CA ASP A 55 -0.52 0.36 -16.05
C ASP A 55 0.66 -0.59 -16.28
N ASP A 56 0.66 -1.35 -17.37
CA ASP A 56 1.72 -2.33 -17.70
C ASP A 56 3.15 -1.73 -17.74
N GLY A 57 3.27 -0.42 -17.99
CA GLY A 57 4.54 0.30 -18.00
C GLY A 57 4.95 0.90 -16.64
N ASP A 58 4.07 0.89 -15.64
CA ASP A 58 4.32 1.44 -14.31
C ASP A 58 5.04 0.42 -13.43
N VAL A 59 6.35 0.30 -13.63
CA VAL A 59 7.21 -0.64 -12.91
C VAL A 59 7.11 -0.46 -11.38
N ASN A 60 7.00 0.78 -10.90
CA ASN A 60 6.87 1.06 -9.46
C ASN A 60 5.51 0.62 -8.93
N GLY A 61 4.45 0.89 -9.69
CA GLY A 61 3.10 0.47 -9.36
C GLY A 61 2.96 -1.04 -9.32
N CYS A 62 3.45 -1.75 -10.35
CA CYS A 62 3.49 -3.21 -10.38
C CYS A 62 4.25 -3.78 -9.18
N ALA A 63 5.45 -3.28 -8.92
CA ALA A 63 6.27 -3.79 -7.83
C ALA A 63 5.68 -3.51 -6.43
N LEU A 64 4.98 -2.39 -6.24
CA LEU A 64 4.28 -2.12 -4.98
C LEU A 64 3.06 -3.02 -4.81
N SER A 65 2.23 -3.16 -5.85
CA SER A 65 1.05 -4.05 -5.82
C SER A 65 1.45 -5.51 -5.57
N ASP A 66 2.50 -6.00 -6.23
CA ASP A 66 3.02 -7.35 -6.01
C ASP A 66 3.53 -7.55 -4.57
N ALA A 67 4.16 -6.53 -3.99
CA ALA A 67 4.66 -6.59 -2.63
C ALA A 67 3.52 -6.65 -1.61
N ASP A 68 2.48 -5.82 -1.80
CA ASP A 68 1.33 -5.75 -0.91
C ASP A 68 0.46 -7.03 -0.99
N LEU A 69 0.17 -7.49 -2.22
CA LEU A 69 -0.59 -8.71 -2.47
C LEU A 69 0.24 -10.00 -2.35
N GLY A 70 1.48 -9.91 -1.86
CA GLY A 70 2.43 -11.03 -1.82
C GLY A 70 1.91 -12.26 -1.06
N ILE A 71 0.99 -12.07 -0.11
CA ILE A 71 0.35 -13.18 0.62
C ILE A 71 -0.43 -14.13 -0.30
N LEU A 72 -0.94 -13.65 -1.44
CA LEU A 72 -1.67 -14.46 -2.42
C LEU A 72 -0.77 -15.48 -3.13
N ALA A 73 0.54 -15.23 -3.17
CA ALA A 73 1.53 -16.14 -3.74
C ALA A 73 2.15 -17.09 -2.70
N ALA A 74 1.71 -17.03 -1.43
CA ALA A 74 2.25 -17.87 -0.37
C ALA A 74 1.87 -19.35 -0.53
N PRO A 75 2.64 -20.28 0.06
CA PRO A 75 2.21 -21.67 0.21
C PRO A 75 0.84 -21.75 0.88
N ILE A 76 0.03 -22.74 0.47
CA ILE A 76 -1.38 -22.85 0.85
C ILE A 76 -1.59 -22.83 2.38
N ASP A 77 -0.76 -23.55 3.14
CA ASP A 77 -0.86 -23.60 4.61
C ASP A 77 -0.73 -22.21 5.25
N ARG A 78 0.19 -21.37 4.74
CA ARG A 78 0.38 -20.00 5.22
C ARG A 78 -0.79 -19.10 4.85
N TYR A 79 -1.34 -19.26 3.65
CA TYR A 79 -2.50 -18.50 3.21
C TYR A 79 -3.74 -18.85 4.05
N GLU A 80 -3.95 -20.12 4.38
CA GLU A 80 -5.05 -20.56 5.25
C GLU A 80 -4.96 -19.97 6.66
N GLU A 81 -3.77 -19.94 7.26
CA GLU A 81 -3.53 -19.30 8.56
C GLU A 81 -3.86 -17.80 8.51
N TYR A 82 -3.43 -17.10 7.46
CA TYR A 82 -3.73 -15.68 7.24
C TYR A 82 -5.24 -15.44 7.15
N VAL A 83 -5.97 -16.19 6.31
CA VAL A 83 -7.42 -16.06 6.17
C VAL A 83 -8.14 -16.30 7.50
N ALA A 84 -7.69 -17.29 8.28
CA ALA A 84 -8.26 -17.57 9.59
C ALA A 84 -7.97 -16.46 10.62
N ALA A 85 -6.85 -15.74 10.50
CA ALA A 85 -6.55 -14.57 11.32
C ALA A 85 -7.45 -13.40 10.98
N VAL A 86 -7.55 -13.04 9.69
CA VAL A 86 -8.42 -11.95 9.21
C VAL A 86 -9.88 -12.18 9.63
N ARG A 87 -10.41 -13.40 9.47
CA ARG A 87 -11.78 -13.72 9.90
C ARG A 87 -12.02 -13.53 11.40
N ARG A 88 -11.00 -13.67 12.24
CA ARG A 88 -11.13 -13.44 13.70
C ARG A 88 -11.08 -11.96 14.05
N GLU A 89 -10.38 -11.16 13.26
CA GLU A 89 -10.26 -9.72 13.47
C GLU A 89 -11.57 -8.97 13.14
N TYR A 90 -12.34 -9.47 12.18
CA TYR A 90 -13.60 -8.87 11.71
C TYR A 90 -14.88 -9.60 12.14
N ALA A 91 -14.82 -10.50 13.13
CA ALA A 91 -15.98 -11.21 13.70
C ALA A 91 -16.52 -10.52 14.96
#